data_AF-A0A7J7ING8-F1
#
_entry.id   AF-A0A7J7ING8-F1
#
_cell.length_a   1.000
_cell.length_b   1.000
_cell.length_c   1.000
_cell.angle_alpha   90.00
_cell.angle_beta   90.00
_cell.angle_gamma   90.00
#
_symmetry.space_group_name_H-M   'P 1'
#
loop_
_entity.id
_entity.type
_entity.pdbx_description
1 polymer ?
#
loop_
_entity_poly.entity_id
_entity_poly.type
_entity_poly.pdbx_seq_one_letter_code
_entity_poly.pdbx_strand_id
1 'polypeptide(L)'
;MTDETKDAPDWVICAGLSCVDLLLLQVDRPPRHDDDLVQFSGVRFAPGGGVYHTLESVASTLRASGGKLGPSAVQLRAITLVGADRFGRFYSRCVSESVAPEAAQTILFADTVNTGVSVVPVYRSGGRGCYVDLGANRALATEAVLRSISALPIIQRSGAGAGSPGSVVLHLAYPHLLPELQGDHLVDLVSRLQCLFAEAAESLVLSLDVNGATKRDSTQLGSAFGIPEFVFQRLDILHANYEEACTLLDEEALTESPTWHEPTLQDRASYSDKLSIRAHGRRLLERFKERILKSSHSSICDERLLVIAVTLGRHGAWVFGGPRKTLMRIRLY
;
A
#
# COMPACT_ATOMS: atom_id res chain seq x y z
N MET A 1 -2.95 -41.46 -17.87
CA MET A 1 -2.73 -40.00 -17.92
C MET A 1 -3.81 -39.39 -17.06
N THR A 2 -3.50 -39.13 -15.79
CA THR A 2 -4.39 -38.37 -14.91
C THR A 2 -4.36 -36.94 -15.40
N ASP A 3 -5.51 -36.45 -15.81
CA ASP A 3 -5.75 -35.06 -16.16
C ASP A 3 -5.49 -34.25 -14.88
N GLU A 4 -4.29 -33.68 -14.75
CA GLU A 4 -3.99 -32.73 -13.69
C GLU A 4 -4.89 -31.53 -13.96
N THR A 5 -6.00 -31.44 -13.23
CA THR A 5 -6.79 -30.22 -13.12
C THR A 5 -5.82 -29.12 -12.67
N LYS A 6 -5.33 -28.33 -13.63
CA LYS A 6 -4.51 -27.16 -13.33
C LYS A 6 -5.38 -26.20 -12.53
N ASP A 7 -5.12 -26.13 -11.22
CA ASP A 7 -5.68 -25.10 -10.37
C ASP A 7 -5.42 -23.73 -11.01
N ALA A 8 -6.43 -22.86 -10.97
CA ALA A 8 -6.28 -21.50 -11.44
C ALA A 8 -5.15 -20.82 -10.64
N PRO A 9 -4.27 -20.03 -11.29
CA PRO A 9 -3.23 -19.33 -10.56
C PRO A 9 -3.85 -18.28 -9.63
N ASP A 10 -3.23 -18.06 -8.48
CA ASP A 10 -3.56 -16.94 -7.59
C ASP A 10 -3.05 -15.63 -8.20
N TRP A 11 -3.68 -14.51 -7.86
CA TRP A 11 -3.32 -13.19 -8.39
C TRP A 11 -3.02 -12.20 -7.27
N VAL A 12 -1.96 -11.44 -7.44
CA VAL A 12 -1.69 -10.23 -6.65
C VAL A 12 -1.67 -9.05 -7.60
N ILE A 13 -2.67 -8.19 -7.46
CA ILE A 13 -2.84 -6.99 -8.25
C ILE A 13 -2.56 -5.82 -7.33
N CYS A 14 -1.69 -4.91 -7.75
CA CYS A 14 -1.44 -3.68 -7.03
C CYS A 14 -1.83 -2.49 -7.89
N ALA A 15 -2.73 -1.65 -7.38
CA ALA A 15 -3.23 -0.47 -8.08
C ALA A 15 -3.00 0.80 -7.27
N GLY A 16 -2.62 1.90 -7.93
CA GLY A 16 -2.44 3.19 -7.27
C GLY A 16 -1.13 3.88 -7.60
N LEU A 17 -0.52 4.52 -6.61
CA LEU A 17 0.58 5.48 -6.81
C LEU A 17 1.87 4.79 -7.29
N SER A 18 2.40 5.28 -8.40
CA SER A 18 3.76 4.99 -8.88
C SER A 18 4.56 6.27 -9.04
N CYS A 19 5.86 6.22 -8.83
CA CYS A 19 6.73 7.35 -9.13
C CYS A 19 8.15 6.89 -9.37
N VAL A 20 9.00 7.82 -9.79
CA VAL A 20 10.46 7.66 -9.70
C VAL A 20 10.97 8.46 -8.51
N ASP A 21 11.66 7.79 -7.60
CA ASP A 21 12.32 8.42 -6.47
C ASP A 21 13.66 9.01 -6.91
N LEU A 22 13.77 10.33 -6.81
CA LEU A 22 15.02 11.10 -6.87
C LEU A 22 15.59 11.17 -5.45
N LEU A 23 16.49 10.25 -5.14
CA LEU A 23 17.17 10.20 -3.85
C LEU A 23 18.34 11.19 -3.84
N LEU A 24 18.29 12.17 -2.93
CA LEU A 24 19.43 13.06 -2.64
C LEU A 24 20.20 12.44 -1.48
N LEU A 25 21.44 12.02 -1.70
CA LEU A 25 22.22 11.23 -0.74
C LEU A 25 23.12 12.11 0.13
N GLN A 26 23.27 11.72 1.40
CA GLN A 26 24.15 12.36 2.38
C GLN A 26 23.85 13.85 2.55
N VAL A 27 22.56 14.20 2.58
CA VAL A 27 22.08 15.56 2.83
C VAL A 27 22.52 15.98 4.24
N ASP A 28 23.13 17.15 4.36
CA ASP A 28 23.76 17.58 5.62
C ASP A 28 22.75 17.65 6.78
N ARG A 29 21.62 18.32 6.53
CA ARG A 29 20.57 18.60 7.51
C ARG A 29 19.24 18.92 6.81
N PRO A 30 18.09 18.82 7.48
CA PRO A 30 16.87 19.44 7.01
C PRO A 30 17.03 20.97 6.92
N PRO A 31 16.32 21.63 5.99
CA PRO A 31 16.23 23.08 6.01
C PRO A 31 15.56 23.55 7.31
N ARG A 32 16.10 24.60 7.91
CA ARG A 32 15.55 25.31 9.09
C ARG A 32 14.71 26.51 8.69
N HIS A 33 15.02 27.09 7.52
CA HIS A 33 14.32 28.22 6.92
C HIS A 33 14.06 27.93 5.43
N ASP A 34 13.07 28.62 4.85
CA ASP A 34 12.62 28.36 3.47
C ASP A 34 13.70 28.67 2.41
N ASP A 35 14.67 29.51 2.74
CA ASP A 35 15.79 29.94 1.89
C ASP A 35 17.11 29.20 2.17
N ASP A 36 17.09 28.21 3.07
CA ASP A 36 18.29 27.42 3.40
C ASP A 36 18.81 26.68 2.16
N LEU A 37 20.07 26.95 1.81
CA LEU A 37 20.81 26.14 0.84
C LEU A 37 21.36 24.88 1.53
N VAL A 38 20.75 23.74 1.25
CA VAL A 38 21.16 22.45 1.78
C VAL A 38 21.95 21.66 0.74
N GLN A 39 23.15 21.19 1.11
CA GLN A 39 24.02 20.42 0.23
C GLN A 39 23.79 18.91 0.36
N PHE A 40 24.12 18.18 -0.72
CA PHE A 40 24.09 16.72 -0.81
C PHE A 40 25.26 16.24 -1.67
N SER A 41 25.72 14.99 -1.49
CA SER A 41 26.92 14.48 -2.16
C SER A 41 26.66 13.46 -3.26
N GLY A 42 25.39 13.08 -3.49
CA GLY A 42 25.05 12.14 -4.54
C GLY A 42 23.57 12.16 -4.91
N VAL A 43 23.27 11.59 -6.07
CA VAL A 43 21.91 11.45 -6.60
C VAL A 43 21.71 10.03 -7.10
N ARG A 44 20.56 9.44 -6.80
CA ARG A 44 20.16 8.14 -7.36
C ARG A 44 18.70 8.17 -7.76
N PHE A 45 18.39 7.58 -8.91
CA PHE A 45 17.01 7.30 -9.32
C PHE A 45 16.64 5.87 -8.91
N ALA A 46 15.46 5.70 -8.33
CA ALA A 46 14.89 4.39 -8.02
C ALA A 46 13.41 4.35 -8.41
N PRO A 47 12.86 3.18 -8.77
CA PRO A 47 11.41 3.03 -8.85
C PRO A 47 10.80 3.21 -7.45
N GLY A 48 9.73 3.98 -7.36
CA GLY A 48 9.08 4.35 -6.11
C GLY A 48 7.56 4.18 -6.13
N GLY A 49 6.91 4.65 -5.09
CA GLY A 49 5.46 4.51 -4.90
C GLY A 49 5.06 3.16 -4.32
N GLY A 50 3.83 3.10 -3.79
CA GLY A 50 3.34 1.89 -3.11
C GLY A 50 3.14 0.72 -4.06
N VAL A 51 2.85 0.98 -5.35
CA VAL A 51 2.67 -0.10 -6.34
C VAL A 51 3.94 -0.92 -6.51
N TYR A 52 5.06 -0.25 -6.80
CA TYR A 52 6.34 -0.92 -7.01
C TYR A 52 6.81 -1.64 -5.75
N HIS A 53 6.84 -0.95 -4.60
CA HIS A 53 7.39 -1.51 -3.36
C HIS A 53 6.62 -2.74 -2.88
N THR A 54 5.28 -2.70 -2.94
CA THR A 54 4.45 -3.86 -2.54
C THR A 54 4.71 -5.05 -3.47
N LEU A 55 4.73 -4.83 -4.79
CA LEU A 55 4.93 -5.91 -5.76
C LEU A 55 6.35 -6.49 -5.72
N GLU A 56 7.37 -5.64 -5.58
CA GLU A 56 8.76 -6.10 -5.46
C GLU A 56 8.94 -6.91 -4.18
N SER A 57 8.37 -6.47 -3.06
CA SER A 57 8.41 -7.23 -1.80
C SER A 57 7.75 -8.60 -1.95
N VAL A 58 6.56 -8.67 -2.57
CA VAL A 58 5.87 -9.94 -2.83
C VAL A 58 6.72 -10.83 -3.74
N ALA A 59 7.22 -10.29 -4.86
CA ALA A 59 8.06 -11.04 -5.79
C ALA A 59 9.34 -11.56 -5.12
N SER A 60 9.96 -10.75 -4.27
CA SER A 60 11.15 -11.11 -3.49
C SER A 60 10.86 -12.25 -2.51
N THR A 61 9.74 -12.19 -1.78
CA THR A 61 9.30 -13.27 -0.88
C THR A 61 9.00 -14.57 -1.65
N LEU A 62 8.35 -14.48 -2.81
CA LEU A 62 8.09 -15.65 -3.66
C LEU A 62 9.40 -16.28 -4.16
N ARG A 63 10.37 -15.47 -4.61
CA ARG A 63 11.71 -15.94 -5.01
C ARG A 63 12.44 -16.62 -3.86
N ALA A 64 12.44 -16.00 -2.68
CA ALA A 64 13.11 -16.54 -1.47
C ALA A 64 12.49 -17.87 -1.01
N SER A 65 11.21 -18.10 -1.32
CA SER A 65 10.51 -19.36 -1.01
C SER A 65 10.96 -20.55 -1.89
N GLY A 66 11.87 -20.32 -2.84
CA GLY A 66 12.66 -21.39 -3.48
C GLY A 66 11.88 -22.37 -4.32
N GLY A 67 10.76 -21.95 -4.93
CA GLY A 67 9.95 -22.81 -5.80
C GLY A 67 9.08 -23.84 -5.07
N LYS A 68 8.97 -23.80 -3.73
CA LYS A 68 7.97 -24.59 -2.99
C LYS A 68 6.54 -24.23 -3.40
N LEU A 69 6.34 -22.97 -3.77
CA LEU A 69 5.22 -22.50 -4.57
C LEU A 69 5.74 -22.53 -6.01
N GLY A 70 5.21 -23.41 -6.87
CA GLY A 70 5.72 -23.56 -8.23
C GLY A 70 5.77 -22.20 -8.97
N PRO A 71 6.69 -22.00 -9.93
CA PRO A 71 6.90 -20.73 -10.65
C PRO A 71 5.66 -20.20 -11.41
N SER A 72 4.59 -20.99 -11.49
CA SER A 72 3.31 -20.64 -12.12
C SER A 72 2.18 -20.32 -11.13
N ALA A 73 2.41 -20.36 -9.82
CA ALA A 73 1.33 -20.32 -8.82
C ALA A 73 0.72 -18.94 -8.61
N VAL A 74 1.51 -17.85 -8.73
CA VAL A 74 1.04 -16.49 -8.42
C VAL A 74 1.36 -15.53 -9.57
N GLN A 75 0.34 -14.85 -10.07
CA GLN A 75 0.41 -13.84 -11.12
C GLN A 75 0.43 -12.44 -10.52
N LEU A 76 1.47 -11.66 -10.82
CA LEU A 76 1.63 -10.29 -10.32
C LEU A 76 1.21 -9.27 -11.38
N ARG A 77 0.45 -8.23 -11.00
CA ARG A 77 0.01 -7.16 -11.92
C ARG A 77 0.15 -5.77 -11.29
N ALA A 78 0.68 -4.82 -12.06
CA ALA A 78 0.82 -3.42 -11.66
C ALA A 78 -0.17 -2.55 -12.45
N ILE A 79 -1.21 -2.04 -11.80
CA ILE A 79 -2.21 -1.16 -12.41
C ILE A 79 -1.97 0.27 -11.92
N THR A 80 -1.13 0.98 -12.66
CA THR A 80 -0.75 2.35 -12.32
C THR A 80 -0.59 3.17 -13.59
N LEU A 81 -0.48 4.50 -13.46
CA LEU A 81 -0.35 5.42 -14.58
C LEU A 81 0.97 6.18 -14.50
N VAL A 82 1.78 6.04 -15.54
CA VAL A 82 3.04 6.78 -15.73
C VAL A 82 2.98 7.63 -17.01
N GLY A 83 3.87 8.59 -17.15
CA GLY A 83 4.00 9.36 -18.37
C GLY A 83 4.70 8.56 -19.47
N ALA A 84 4.41 8.86 -20.74
CA ALA A 84 5.11 8.34 -21.91
C ALA A 84 6.55 8.89 -22.09
N ASP A 85 7.24 9.12 -20.98
CA ASP A 85 8.54 9.76 -20.89
C ASP A 85 9.65 8.78 -20.49
N ARG A 86 10.87 9.30 -20.28
CA ARG A 86 12.03 8.48 -19.87
C ARG A 86 11.86 7.84 -18.49
N PHE A 87 11.11 8.49 -17.58
CA PHE A 87 10.91 8.02 -16.22
C PHE A 87 9.83 6.94 -16.17
N GLY A 88 8.78 7.04 -16.98
CA GLY A 88 7.77 6.00 -17.12
C GLY A 88 8.35 4.74 -17.74
N ARG A 89 9.20 4.88 -18.77
CA ARG A 89 9.96 3.75 -19.33
C ARG A 89 10.94 3.15 -18.33
N PHE A 90 11.65 3.97 -17.54
CA PHE A 90 12.52 3.50 -16.47
C PHE A 90 11.73 2.70 -15.43
N TYR A 91 10.60 3.22 -14.96
CA TYR A 91 9.73 2.57 -13.97
C TYR A 91 9.22 1.22 -14.49
N SER A 92 8.66 1.20 -15.71
CA SER A 92 8.15 -0.02 -16.34
C SER A 92 9.24 -1.08 -16.52
N ARG A 93 10.45 -0.70 -16.92
CA ARG A 93 11.60 -1.61 -16.97
C ARG A 93 11.92 -2.19 -15.59
N CYS A 94 11.97 -1.36 -14.55
CA CYS A 94 12.24 -1.84 -13.19
C CYS A 94 11.17 -2.83 -12.71
N VAL A 95 9.88 -2.57 -12.99
CA VAL A 95 8.79 -3.54 -12.70
C VAL A 95 9.01 -4.84 -13.47
N SER A 96 9.34 -4.77 -14.76
CA SER A 96 9.59 -5.96 -15.58
C SER A 96 10.74 -6.81 -15.05
N GLU A 97 11.84 -6.17 -14.61
CA GLU A 97 13.06 -6.84 -14.16
C GLU A 97 12.97 -7.33 -12.70
N SER A 98 12.34 -6.57 -11.81
CA SER A 98 12.34 -6.82 -10.37
C SER A 98 11.06 -7.52 -9.87
N VAL A 99 9.95 -7.41 -10.61
CA VAL A 99 8.67 -8.03 -10.28
C VAL A 99 8.37 -9.17 -11.25
N ALA A 100 7.94 -8.83 -12.47
CA ALA A 100 7.63 -9.76 -13.56
C ALA A 100 7.33 -8.98 -14.85
N PRO A 101 7.67 -9.50 -16.05
CA PRO A 101 7.31 -8.89 -17.33
C PRO A 101 5.80 -8.64 -17.48
N GLU A 102 4.96 -9.58 -17.04
CA GLU A 102 3.51 -9.48 -17.11
C GLU A 102 2.94 -8.38 -16.20
N ALA A 103 3.64 -8.05 -15.11
CA ALA A 103 3.27 -6.93 -14.26
C ALA A 103 3.50 -5.58 -14.96
N ALA A 104 4.58 -5.48 -15.74
CA ALA A 104 4.88 -4.27 -16.51
C ALA A 104 3.90 -4.04 -17.66
N GLN A 105 3.29 -5.10 -18.20
CA GLN A 105 2.30 -5.02 -19.29
C GLN A 105 0.98 -4.37 -18.89
N THR A 106 0.65 -4.33 -17.59
CA THR A 106 -0.59 -3.68 -17.10
C THR A 106 -0.38 -2.23 -16.67
N ILE A 107 0.84 -1.70 -16.81
CA ILE A 107 1.14 -0.29 -16.56
C ILE A 107 0.55 0.54 -17.69
N LEU A 108 -0.22 1.56 -17.31
CA LEU A 108 -0.81 2.51 -18.24
C LEU A 108 0.18 3.65 -18.51
N PHE A 109 0.22 4.11 -19.76
CA PHE A 109 1.04 5.25 -20.19
C PHE A 109 0.14 6.41 -20.63
N ALA A 110 0.46 7.62 -20.18
CA ALA A 110 -0.21 8.84 -20.61
C ALA A 110 0.75 9.72 -21.43
N ASP A 111 0.30 10.15 -22.61
CA ASP A 111 1.14 10.91 -23.55
C ASP A 111 1.31 12.39 -23.18
N THR A 112 0.38 12.95 -22.40
CA THR A 112 0.28 14.40 -22.16
C THR A 112 0.76 14.85 -20.79
N VAL A 113 1.21 13.93 -19.93
CA VAL A 113 1.62 14.21 -18.55
C VAL A 113 2.89 13.46 -18.21
N ASN A 114 3.74 14.07 -17.38
CA ASN A 114 4.98 13.45 -16.94
C ASN A 114 4.71 12.39 -15.87
N THR A 115 5.58 11.38 -15.79
CA THR A 115 5.63 10.41 -14.69
C THR A 115 5.80 11.12 -13.36
N GLY A 116 5.08 10.67 -12.33
CA GLY A 116 5.25 11.19 -10.97
C GLY A 116 6.69 11.03 -10.47
N VAL A 117 7.15 11.98 -9.67
CA VAL A 117 8.50 11.98 -9.09
C VAL A 117 8.40 12.27 -7.61
N SER A 118 9.12 11.50 -6.79
CA SER A 118 9.37 11.88 -5.40
C SER A 118 10.80 12.40 -5.24
N VAL A 119 11.01 13.46 -4.48
CA VAL A 119 12.34 13.93 -4.09
C VAL A 119 12.55 13.55 -2.64
N VAL A 120 13.53 12.67 -2.41
CA VAL A 120 13.76 12.03 -1.12
C VAL A 120 15.15 12.42 -0.62
N PRO A 121 15.27 13.50 0.17
CA PRO A 121 16.50 13.79 0.88
C PRO A 121 16.76 12.71 1.93
N VAL A 122 17.92 12.05 1.82
CA VAL A 122 18.43 11.09 2.80
C VAL A 122 19.52 11.78 3.61
N TYR A 123 19.19 12.12 4.85
CA TYR A 123 20.07 12.87 5.72
C TYR A 123 21.19 11.99 6.29
N ARG A 124 22.34 12.59 6.62
CA ARG A 124 23.46 11.88 7.26
C ARG A 124 23.08 11.20 8.59
N SER A 125 22.09 11.75 9.28
CA SER A 125 21.50 11.15 10.49
C SER A 125 20.72 9.85 10.23
N GLY A 126 20.48 9.50 8.97
CA GLY A 126 19.68 8.35 8.57
C GLY A 126 18.18 8.64 8.46
N GLY A 127 17.73 9.85 8.82
CA GLY A 127 16.38 10.32 8.56
C GLY A 127 16.13 10.57 7.07
N ARG A 128 14.85 10.69 6.69
CA ARG A 128 14.46 11.02 5.31
C ARG A 128 13.30 12.00 5.28
N GLY A 129 13.31 12.90 4.30
CA GLY A 129 12.13 13.66 3.87
C GLY A 129 11.51 13.05 2.62
N CYS A 130 10.34 13.53 2.21
CA CYS A 130 9.74 13.17 0.93
C CYS A 130 8.89 14.32 0.43
N TYR A 131 9.18 14.80 -0.77
CA TYR A 131 8.34 15.72 -1.53
C TYR A 131 7.84 14.98 -2.75
N VAL A 132 6.57 15.11 -3.10
CA VAL A 132 6.01 14.34 -4.21
C VAL A 132 5.33 15.26 -5.22
N ASP A 133 5.72 15.12 -6.47
CA ASP A 133 4.89 15.51 -7.60
C ASP A 133 4.17 14.26 -8.12
N LEU A 134 2.85 14.29 -8.05
CA LEU A 134 2.00 13.18 -8.47
C LEU A 134 2.06 12.96 -9.99
N GLY A 135 2.37 13.97 -10.80
CA GLY A 135 2.42 13.85 -12.26
C GLY A 135 1.20 13.10 -12.83
N ALA A 136 1.47 12.07 -13.63
CA ALA A 136 0.47 11.22 -14.26
C ALA A 136 -0.51 10.55 -13.28
N ASN A 137 -0.12 10.29 -12.03
CA ASN A 137 -1.00 9.68 -11.03
C ASN A 137 -2.24 10.55 -10.72
N ARG A 138 -2.19 11.85 -11.01
CA ARG A 138 -3.36 12.75 -10.87
C ARG A 138 -4.54 12.32 -11.74
N ALA A 139 -4.28 11.62 -12.85
CA ALA A 139 -5.28 11.20 -13.82
C ALA A 139 -5.61 9.69 -13.75
N LEU A 140 -5.02 8.94 -12.82
CA LEU A 140 -5.39 7.54 -12.63
C LEU A 140 -6.77 7.47 -11.99
N ALA A 141 -7.79 7.14 -12.79
CA ALA A 141 -9.19 7.13 -12.36
C ALA A 141 -9.76 5.72 -12.16
N THR A 142 -10.88 5.63 -11.44
CA THR A 142 -11.64 4.39 -11.20
C THR A 142 -11.87 3.56 -12.47
N GLU A 143 -12.31 4.18 -13.57
CA GLU A 143 -12.57 3.47 -14.83
C GLU A 143 -11.32 2.84 -15.44
N ALA A 144 -10.16 3.49 -15.30
CA ALA A 144 -8.92 2.96 -15.81
C ALA A 144 -8.48 1.72 -15.01
N VAL A 145 -8.65 1.75 -13.69
CA VAL A 145 -8.37 0.61 -12.81
C VAL A 145 -9.31 -0.56 -13.14
N LEU A 146 -10.62 -0.32 -13.19
CA LEU A 146 -11.61 -1.36 -13.46
C LEU A 146 -11.41 -1.99 -14.84
N ARG A 147 -11.20 -1.18 -15.88
CA ARG A 147 -10.93 -1.69 -17.24
C ARG A 147 -9.71 -2.59 -17.28
N SER A 148 -8.63 -2.21 -16.61
CA SER A 148 -7.41 -3.02 -16.53
C SER A 148 -7.66 -4.35 -15.81
N ILE A 149 -8.47 -4.37 -14.75
CA ILE A 149 -8.84 -5.59 -14.02
C ILE A 149 -9.77 -6.47 -14.86
N SER A 150 -10.80 -5.90 -15.49
CA SER A 150 -11.73 -6.64 -16.37
C SER A 150 -11.04 -7.26 -17.59
N ALA A 151 -9.92 -6.69 -18.03
CA ALA A 151 -9.10 -7.25 -19.11
C ALA A 151 -8.24 -8.45 -18.67
N LEU A 152 -8.14 -8.74 -17.36
CA LEU A 152 -7.33 -9.85 -16.88
C LEU A 152 -7.98 -11.20 -17.20
N PRO A 153 -7.18 -12.22 -17.59
CA PRO A 153 -7.69 -13.55 -17.87
C PRO A 153 -8.50 -14.19 -16.75
N ILE A 154 -8.20 -13.87 -15.47
CA ILE A 154 -8.97 -14.40 -14.34
C ILE A 154 -10.42 -13.90 -14.35
N ILE A 155 -10.67 -12.67 -14.78
CA ILE A 155 -12.03 -12.11 -14.87
C ILE A 155 -12.74 -12.58 -16.13
N GLN A 156 -12.03 -12.80 -17.23
CA GLN A 156 -12.63 -13.20 -18.51
C GLN A 156 -13.08 -14.67 -18.58
N ARG A 157 -12.66 -15.52 -17.63
CA ARG A 157 -12.95 -16.96 -17.62
C ARG A 157 -14.37 -17.33 -17.19
N SER A 158 -15.17 -16.36 -16.79
CA SER A 158 -16.56 -16.55 -16.34
C SER A 158 -17.41 -17.17 -17.46
N GLY A 159 -17.61 -18.49 -17.39
CA GLY A 159 -18.48 -19.23 -18.32
C GLY A 159 -17.98 -20.61 -18.77
N ALA A 160 -16.70 -20.96 -18.54
CA ALA A 160 -16.14 -22.23 -19.00
C ALA A 160 -15.70 -23.15 -17.84
N GLY A 161 -16.62 -24.00 -17.37
CA GLY A 161 -16.37 -25.31 -16.76
C GLY A 161 -15.34 -25.46 -15.63
N ALA A 162 -15.85 -25.66 -14.41
CA ALA A 162 -15.34 -26.57 -13.36
C ALA A 162 -13.83 -26.60 -13.01
N GLY A 163 -13.12 -25.47 -13.08
CA GLY A 163 -11.85 -25.30 -12.36
C GLY A 163 -12.07 -24.80 -10.93
N SER A 164 -11.17 -25.12 -10.00
CA SER A 164 -11.13 -24.46 -8.68
C SER A 164 -10.98 -22.94 -8.87
N PRO A 165 -11.77 -22.10 -8.17
CA PRO A 165 -11.64 -20.64 -8.25
C PRO A 165 -10.25 -20.20 -7.79
N GLY A 166 -9.69 -19.19 -8.44
CA GLY A 166 -8.44 -18.58 -8.00
C GLY A 166 -8.69 -17.66 -6.80
N SER A 167 -7.63 -17.32 -6.06
CA SER A 167 -7.71 -16.22 -5.08
C SER A 167 -7.08 -14.96 -5.65
N VAL A 168 -7.73 -13.82 -5.48
CA VAL A 168 -7.20 -12.52 -5.89
C VAL A 168 -6.99 -11.63 -4.68
N VAL A 169 -5.76 -11.19 -4.50
CA VAL A 169 -5.40 -10.11 -3.59
C VAL A 169 -5.27 -8.83 -4.41
N LEU A 170 -6.11 -7.85 -4.14
CA LEU A 170 -6.01 -6.51 -4.72
C LEU A 170 -5.55 -5.53 -3.65
N HIS A 171 -4.39 -4.91 -3.87
CA HIS A 171 -3.83 -3.89 -2.99
C HIS A 171 -3.97 -2.49 -3.60
N LEU A 172 -4.62 -1.58 -2.88
CA LEU A 172 -4.75 -0.17 -3.23
C LEU A 172 -3.66 0.66 -2.55
N ALA A 173 -2.65 1.05 -3.32
CA ALA A 173 -1.49 1.80 -2.88
C ALA A 173 -1.75 3.32 -2.89
N TYR A 174 -1.93 3.88 -1.69
CA TYR A 174 -2.03 5.31 -1.40
C TYR A 174 -3.19 6.01 -2.12
N PRO A 175 -4.40 5.42 -2.19
CA PRO A 175 -5.51 5.98 -2.95
C PRO A 175 -5.92 7.39 -2.47
N HIS A 176 -5.73 7.67 -1.18
CA HIS A 176 -5.99 8.98 -0.55
C HIS A 176 -5.09 10.13 -1.05
N LEU A 177 -3.99 9.83 -1.74
CA LEU A 177 -3.14 10.82 -2.39
C LEU A 177 -3.54 11.06 -3.86
N LEU A 178 -4.44 10.25 -4.40
CA LEU A 178 -4.81 10.24 -5.81
C LEU A 178 -6.17 10.90 -6.00
N PRO A 179 -6.25 12.07 -6.67
CA PRO A 179 -7.50 12.84 -6.79
C PRO A 179 -8.69 12.04 -7.32
N GLU A 180 -8.45 11.20 -8.34
CA GLU A 180 -9.48 10.40 -9.03
C GLU A 180 -9.69 9.01 -8.40
N LEU A 181 -9.06 8.74 -7.23
CA LEU A 181 -9.18 7.50 -6.46
C LEU A 181 -9.33 7.75 -4.95
N GLN A 182 -9.79 8.94 -4.55
CA GLN A 182 -10.11 9.29 -3.16
C GLN A 182 -11.60 9.67 -3.03
N GLY A 183 -12.11 9.71 -1.80
CA GLY A 183 -13.47 10.10 -1.48
C GLY A 183 -14.50 9.20 -2.16
N ASP A 184 -15.48 9.82 -2.83
CA ASP A 184 -16.56 9.12 -3.52
C ASP A 184 -16.05 8.24 -4.68
N HIS A 185 -14.95 8.63 -5.33
CA HIS A 185 -14.34 7.81 -6.38
C HIS A 185 -13.80 6.48 -5.83
N LEU A 186 -13.25 6.50 -4.61
CA LEU A 186 -12.79 5.30 -3.93
C LEU A 186 -13.96 4.40 -3.52
N VAL A 187 -15.07 5.01 -3.06
CA VAL A 187 -16.32 4.29 -2.74
C VAL A 187 -16.88 3.60 -3.98
N ASP A 188 -16.93 4.29 -5.13
CA ASP A 188 -17.36 3.73 -6.40
C ASP A 188 -16.46 2.57 -6.84
N LEU A 189 -15.14 2.78 -6.83
CA LEU A 189 -14.16 1.76 -7.19
C LEU A 189 -14.36 0.49 -6.36
N VAL A 190 -14.38 0.61 -5.02
CA VAL A 190 -14.50 -0.55 -4.13
C VAL A 190 -15.83 -1.28 -4.33
N SER A 191 -16.93 -0.55 -4.50
CA SER A 191 -18.25 -1.15 -4.75
C SER A 191 -18.25 -1.95 -6.06
N ARG A 192 -17.70 -1.39 -7.13
CA ARG A 192 -17.66 -2.02 -8.45
C ARG A 192 -16.69 -3.18 -8.52
N LEU A 193 -15.58 -3.13 -7.79
CA LEU A 193 -14.68 -4.28 -7.62
C LEU A 193 -15.42 -5.45 -6.96
N GLN A 194 -16.15 -5.20 -5.88
CA GLN A 194 -16.91 -6.25 -5.21
C GLN A 194 -17.94 -6.90 -6.15
N CYS A 195 -18.67 -6.09 -6.92
CA CYS A 195 -19.59 -6.62 -7.95
C CYS A 195 -18.84 -7.43 -9.01
N LEU A 196 -17.75 -6.89 -9.57
CA LEU A 196 -16.97 -7.53 -10.62
C LEU A 196 -16.45 -8.91 -10.21
N PHE A 197 -15.88 -9.03 -9.01
CA PHE A 197 -15.34 -10.30 -8.52
C PHE A 197 -16.44 -11.28 -8.09
N ALA A 198 -17.56 -10.79 -7.56
CA ALA A 198 -18.72 -11.63 -7.26
C ALA A 198 -19.35 -12.21 -8.53
N GLU A 199 -19.49 -11.42 -9.59
CA GLU A 199 -19.97 -11.87 -10.91
C GLU A 199 -19.00 -12.88 -11.54
N ALA A 200 -17.70 -12.70 -11.33
CA ALA A 200 -16.68 -13.63 -11.80
C ALA A 200 -16.60 -14.94 -10.99
N ALA A 201 -17.35 -15.05 -9.87
CA ALA A 201 -17.25 -16.14 -8.90
C ALA A 201 -15.83 -16.33 -8.32
N GLU A 202 -15.07 -15.24 -8.20
CA GLU A 202 -13.69 -15.22 -7.70
C GLU A 202 -13.65 -14.66 -6.27
N SER A 203 -12.75 -15.20 -5.44
CA SER A 203 -12.55 -14.70 -4.08
C SER A 203 -11.62 -13.48 -4.09
N LEU A 204 -12.12 -12.34 -3.61
CA LEU A 204 -11.35 -11.09 -3.51
C LEU A 204 -10.93 -10.83 -2.06
N VAL A 205 -9.63 -10.60 -1.85
CA VAL A 205 -9.05 -9.98 -0.65
C VAL A 205 -8.66 -8.55 -1.00
N LEU A 206 -9.30 -7.59 -0.38
CA LEU A 206 -9.06 -6.17 -0.61
C LEU A 206 -8.13 -5.59 0.47
N SER A 207 -6.96 -5.13 0.04
CA SER A 207 -5.95 -4.48 0.88
C SER A 207 -5.81 -3.02 0.50
N LEU A 208 -5.53 -2.15 1.48
CA LEU A 208 -5.29 -0.72 1.23
C LEU A 208 -4.14 -0.22 2.11
N ASP A 209 -3.28 0.62 1.55
CA ASP A 209 -2.20 1.32 2.27
C ASP A 209 -2.46 2.83 2.32
N VAL A 210 -2.32 3.41 3.52
CA VAL A 210 -2.49 4.84 3.80
C VAL A 210 -1.18 5.58 4.02
N ASN A 211 -0.06 5.06 3.50
CA ASN A 211 1.24 5.68 3.68
C ASN A 211 1.25 7.18 3.34
N GLY A 212 1.76 8.01 4.24
CA GLY A 212 1.81 9.47 4.09
C GLY A 212 0.52 10.21 4.47
N ALA A 213 -0.46 9.53 5.07
CA ALA A 213 -1.64 10.19 5.62
C ALA A 213 -1.23 11.18 6.73
N THR A 214 -1.47 12.46 6.48
CA THR A 214 -1.25 13.57 7.41
C THR A 214 -2.57 14.25 7.68
N LYS A 215 -2.76 14.80 8.89
CA LYS A 215 -3.93 15.65 9.20
C LYS A 215 -3.93 16.82 8.19
N ARG A 216 -4.80 16.76 7.17
CA ARG A 216 -5.05 17.93 6.33
C ARG A 216 -5.78 18.95 7.20
N ASP A 217 -5.49 20.23 7.04
CA ASP A 217 -6.23 21.35 7.65
C ASP A 217 -7.69 21.49 7.12
N SER A 218 -8.33 20.38 6.74
CA SER A 218 -9.68 20.39 6.19
C SER A 218 -10.70 20.55 7.31
N THR A 219 -11.25 21.76 7.38
CA THR A 219 -12.49 22.16 8.07
C THR A 219 -13.75 21.39 7.62
N GLN A 220 -13.61 20.37 6.77
CA GLN A 220 -14.72 19.50 6.37
C GLN A 220 -14.79 18.28 7.30
N LEU A 221 -15.67 18.40 8.29
CA LEU A 221 -16.11 17.29 9.14
C LEU A 221 -16.57 16.11 8.27
N GLY A 222 -15.91 14.96 8.40
CA GLY A 222 -16.49 13.66 8.01
C GLY A 222 -15.52 12.63 7.42
N SER A 223 -14.46 13.05 6.73
CA SER A 223 -13.49 12.13 6.13
C SER A 223 -12.10 12.75 6.13
N ALA A 224 -11.47 12.79 7.32
CA ALA A 224 -10.19 13.48 7.54
C ALA A 224 -9.03 13.08 6.60
N PHE A 225 -9.19 12.05 5.76
CA PHE A 225 -8.15 11.51 4.89
C PHE A 225 -8.63 11.11 3.50
N GLY A 226 -9.82 11.54 3.07
CA GLY A 226 -10.35 11.12 1.76
C GLY A 226 -10.61 9.61 1.65
N ILE A 227 -10.63 8.86 2.76
CA ILE A 227 -11.08 7.47 2.82
C ILE A 227 -12.41 7.45 3.57
N PRO A 228 -13.53 7.25 2.87
CA PRO A 228 -14.84 7.19 3.52
C PRO A 228 -14.98 5.96 4.43
N GLU A 229 -15.76 6.08 5.50
CA GLU A 229 -16.03 4.98 6.46
C GLU A 229 -16.53 3.70 5.76
N PHE A 230 -17.33 3.88 4.70
CA PHE A 230 -17.82 2.81 3.84
C PHE A 230 -16.71 1.93 3.26
N VAL A 231 -15.55 2.52 2.93
CA VAL A 231 -14.39 1.81 2.40
C VAL A 231 -13.75 0.98 3.48
N PHE A 232 -13.51 1.54 4.69
CA PHE A 232 -12.94 0.81 5.82
C PHE A 232 -13.71 -0.46 6.16
N GLN A 233 -15.04 -0.41 6.07
CA GLN A 233 -15.90 -1.57 6.31
C GLN A 233 -15.72 -2.69 5.29
N ARG A 234 -15.14 -2.41 4.11
CA ARG A 234 -15.00 -3.33 2.98
C ARG A 234 -13.59 -3.86 2.76
N LEU A 235 -12.62 -3.36 3.51
CA LEU A 235 -11.24 -3.83 3.45
C LEU A 235 -11.07 -5.11 4.27
N ASP A 236 -10.23 -6.01 3.76
CA ASP A 236 -9.71 -7.18 4.47
C ASP A 236 -8.33 -6.89 5.10
N ILE A 237 -7.60 -5.92 4.58
CA ILE A 237 -6.28 -5.55 5.08
C ILE A 237 -6.11 -4.02 5.02
N LEU A 238 -5.65 -3.44 6.13
CA LEU A 238 -5.32 -2.01 6.22
C LEU A 238 -3.86 -1.86 6.66
N HIS A 239 -3.03 -1.34 5.77
CA HIS A 239 -1.66 -0.97 6.09
C HIS A 239 -1.59 0.49 6.53
N ALA A 240 -1.08 0.73 7.73
CA ALA A 240 -0.86 2.05 8.31
C ALA A 240 0.29 1.96 9.31
N ASN A 241 1.29 2.84 9.21
CA ASN A 241 2.28 3.00 10.28
C ASN A 241 1.64 3.65 11.53
N TYR A 242 2.43 3.87 12.58
CA TYR A 242 1.91 4.38 13.85
C TYR A 242 1.37 5.79 13.75
N GLU A 243 2.09 6.66 13.07
CA GLU A 243 1.71 8.05 12.86
C GLU A 243 0.42 8.14 12.03
N GLU A 244 0.29 7.32 10.99
CA GLU A 244 -0.91 7.19 10.16
C GLU A 244 -2.08 6.59 10.94
N ALA A 245 -1.84 5.56 11.74
CA ALA A 245 -2.85 4.95 12.59
C ALA A 245 -3.41 5.94 13.62
N CYS A 246 -2.53 6.74 14.26
CA CYS A 246 -2.94 7.84 15.13
C CYS A 246 -3.77 8.85 14.35
N THR A 247 -3.25 9.28 13.21
CA THR A 247 -3.88 10.26 12.33
C THR A 247 -5.29 9.83 11.90
N LEU A 248 -5.46 8.58 11.43
CA LEU A 248 -6.74 7.99 11.05
C LEU A 248 -7.78 7.93 12.17
N LEU A 249 -7.34 7.79 13.43
CA LEU A 249 -8.19 7.73 14.63
C LEU A 249 -8.35 9.08 15.34
N ASP A 250 -7.78 10.14 14.76
CA ASP A 250 -7.68 11.47 15.36
C ASP A 250 -7.04 11.44 16.76
N GLU A 251 -5.97 10.66 16.89
CA GLU A 251 -5.14 10.54 18.09
C GLU A 251 -3.84 11.32 17.91
N GLU A 252 -3.30 11.84 19.01
CA GLU A 252 -1.96 12.40 19.01
C GLU A 252 -0.93 11.26 19.05
N ALA A 253 -0.03 11.25 18.07
CA ALA A 253 1.10 10.35 18.12
C ALA A 253 1.95 10.69 19.34
N LEU A 254 2.29 9.67 20.15
CA LEU A 254 3.33 9.81 21.16
C LEU A 254 4.66 10.00 20.42
N THR A 255 5.05 11.25 20.21
CA THR A 255 6.35 11.57 19.64
C THR A 255 7.42 11.40 20.72
N GLU A 256 8.46 10.63 20.44
CA GLU A 256 9.76 10.95 21.03
C GLU A 256 10.10 12.36 20.50
N SER A 257 10.26 13.33 21.39
CA SER A 257 10.52 14.72 21.00
C SER A 257 11.67 14.75 19.98
N PRO A 258 11.50 15.32 18.78
CA PRO A 258 12.59 15.43 17.80
C PRO A 258 13.47 16.59 18.23
N THR A 259 14.11 16.48 19.40
CA THR A 259 15.26 17.32 19.66
C THR A 259 16.35 16.84 18.73
N TRP A 260 16.62 17.62 17.69
CA TRP A 260 17.75 17.47 16.75
C TRP A 260 19.12 17.62 17.43
N HIS A 261 19.26 17.13 18.65
CA HIS A 261 20.53 16.97 19.33
C HIS A 261 21.18 15.70 18.81
N GLU A 262 22.49 15.76 18.56
CA GLU A 262 23.30 14.57 18.33
C GLU A 262 22.96 13.56 19.44
N PRO A 263 22.60 12.32 19.10
CA PRO A 263 22.26 11.33 20.12
C PRO A 263 23.49 11.17 21.00
N THR A 264 23.39 11.63 22.23
CA THR A 264 24.42 11.34 23.23
C THR A 264 24.33 9.84 23.53
N LEU A 265 25.42 9.21 23.99
CA LEU A 265 25.41 7.80 24.40
C LEU A 265 24.36 7.48 25.51
N GLN A 266 23.66 8.50 26.02
CA GLN A 266 22.57 8.42 26.98
C GLN A 266 21.16 8.41 26.38
N ASP A 267 20.97 8.64 25.07
CA ASP A 267 19.66 8.60 24.39
C ASP A 267 19.19 7.17 24.10
N ARG A 268 19.45 6.25 25.03
CA ARG A 268 18.68 5.02 25.12
C ARG A 268 17.30 5.40 25.62
N ALA A 269 16.38 5.65 24.68
CA ALA A 269 14.94 5.73 24.94
C ALA A 269 14.59 4.79 26.09
N SER A 270 14.13 5.36 27.20
CA SER A 270 14.00 4.61 28.43
C SER A 270 13.07 3.42 28.15
N TYR A 271 13.34 2.28 28.79
CA TYR A 271 12.47 1.10 28.63
C TYR A 271 10.98 1.44 28.90
N SER A 272 10.72 2.47 29.71
CA SER A 272 9.40 3.04 29.98
C SER A 272 8.72 3.66 28.75
N ASP A 273 9.46 4.38 27.90
CA ASP A 273 8.90 5.03 26.69
C ASP A 273 8.53 3.99 25.63
N LYS A 274 9.32 2.93 25.51
CA LYS A 274 8.98 1.79 24.65
C LYS A 274 7.74 1.06 25.14
N LEU A 275 7.54 0.95 26.46
CA LEU A 275 6.33 0.36 27.05
C LEU A 275 5.11 1.25 26.84
N SER A 276 5.25 2.58 26.90
CA SER A 276 4.14 3.53 26.71
C SER A 276 3.64 3.55 25.27
N ILE A 277 4.55 3.57 24.29
CA ILE A 277 4.21 3.47 22.86
C ILE A 277 3.57 2.10 22.55
N ARG A 278 4.07 1.02 23.17
CA ARG A 278 3.48 -0.31 23.05
C ARG A 278 2.05 -0.39 23.58
N ALA A 279 1.79 0.21 24.74
CA ALA A 279 0.46 0.29 25.29
C ALA A 279 -0.47 1.15 24.41
N HIS A 280 0.04 2.26 23.85
CA HIS A 280 -0.73 3.10 22.95
C HIS A 280 -1.10 2.41 21.65
N GLY A 281 -0.13 1.75 20.99
CA GLY A 281 -0.38 0.97 19.78
C GLY A 281 -1.48 -0.09 19.97
N ARG A 282 -1.51 -0.78 21.12
CA ARG A 282 -2.60 -1.70 21.47
C ARG A 282 -3.95 -0.99 21.59
N ARG A 283 -4.02 0.19 22.20
CA ARG A 283 -5.26 0.98 22.28
C ARG A 283 -5.75 1.41 20.89
N LEU A 284 -4.86 1.86 20.01
CA LEU A 284 -5.19 2.21 18.63
C LEU A 284 -5.81 1.01 17.91
N LEU A 285 -5.20 -0.17 18.06
CA LEU A 285 -5.74 -1.41 17.49
C LEU A 285 -7.15 -1.72 18.01
N GLU A 286 -7.41 -1.61 19.32
CA GLU A 286 -8.77 -1.81 19.85
C GLU A 286 -9.76 -0.77 19.31
N ARG A 287 -9.36 0.51 19.17
CA ARG A 287 -10.21 1.54 18.57
C ARG A 287 -10.53 1.26 17.11
N PHE A 288 -9.57 0.79 16.31
CA PHE A 288 -9.84 0.37 14.94
C PHE A 288 -10.81 -0.81 14.88
N LYS A 289 -10.66 -1.80 15.77
CA LYS A 289 -11.64 -2.89 15.88
C LYS A 289 -13.02 -2.36 16.18
N GLU A 290 -13.15 -1.48 17.17
CA GLU A 290 -14.44 -0.90 17.50
C GLU A 290 -15.04 -0.13 16.32
N ARG A 291 -14.25 0.66 15.60
CA ARG A 291 -14.72 1.43 14.45
C ARG A 291 -15.22 0.53 13.31
N ILE A 292 -14.45 -0.51 12.98
CA ILE A 292 -14.77 -1.44 11.89
C ILE A 292 -15.89 -2.42 12.27
N LEU A 293 -15.95 -2.88 13.53
CA LEU A 293 -16.93 -3.86 14.01
C LEU A 293 -18.25 -3.24 14.51
N LYS A 294 -18.25 -2.04 15.10
CA LYS A 294 -19.50 -1.39 15.58
C LYS A 294 -20.37 -0.89 14.42
N SER A 295 -19.76 -0.61 13.26
CA SER A 295 -20.45 -0.08 12.09
C SER A 295 -21.11 -1.15 11.22
N SER A 296 -20.82 -2.42 11.47
CA SER A 296 -21.40 -3.57 10.77
C SER A 296 -22.64 -4.08 11.50
N HIS A 297 -23.79 -3.42 11.29
CA HIS A 297 -25.11 -3.90 11.72
C HIS A 297 -25.60 -5.19 11.01
N SER A 298 -24.76 -5.82 10.17
CA SER A 298 -25.11 -7.05 9.46
C SER A 298 -24.35 -8.25 10.03
N SER A 299 -25.06 -9.35 10.24
CA SER A 299 -24.59 -10.69 10.61
C SER A 299 -23.59 -11.36 9.63
N ILE A 300 -22.95 -10.57 8.76
CA ILE A 300 -22.00 -10.99 7.71
C ILE A 300 -20.54 -10.75 8.16
N CYS A 301 -20.32 -10.01 9.26
CA CYS A 301 -18.99 -9.53 9.67
C CYS A 301 -18.15 -10.50 10.50
N ASP A 302 -18.65 -11.71 10.77
CA ASP A 302 -17.93 -12.74 11.53
C ASP A 302 -16.79 -13.39 10.76
N GLU A 303 -16.56 -12.93 9.53
CA GLU A 303 -15.59 -13.46 8.61
C GLU A 303 -14.83 -12.34 7.86
N ARG A 304 -14.15 -11.40 8.49
CA ARG A 304 -13.21 -10.53 7.74
C ARG A 304 -11.85 -10.56 8.39
N LEU A 305 -10.83 -10.80 7.56
CA LEU A 305 -9.46 -10.57 8.00
C LEU A 305 -9.36 -9.05 8.22
N LEU A 306 -8.73 -8.62 9.29
CA LEU A 306 -8.30 -7.24 9.45
C LEU A 306 -6.86 -7.34 9.93
N VAL A 307 -5.94 -7.17 8.99
CA VAL A 307 -4.52 -7.02 9.31
C VAL A 307 -4.21 -5.53 9.39
N ILE A 308 -3.92 -5.04 10.59
CA ILE A 308 -3.35 -3.72 10.80
C ILE A 308 -1.88 -3.92 11.18
N ALA A 309 -1.01 -3.40 10.32
CA ALA A 309 0.43 -3.49 10.47
C ALA A 309 1.01 -2.15 10.94
N VAL A 310 0.97 -1.87 12.25
CA VAL A 310 1.54 -0.64 12.81
C VAL A 310 3.05 -0.80 13.00
N THR A 311 3.87 0.01 12.33
CA THR A 311 5.32 -0.01 12.50
C THR A 311 5.78 1.14 13.41
N LEU A 312 6.64 0.83 14.37
CA LEU A 312 7.29 1.77 15.29
C LEU A 312 8.78 1.83 14.96
N GLY A 313 9.16 2.73 14.05
CA GLY A 313 10.54 2.89 13.61
C GLY A 313 11.19 1.55 13.25
N ARG A 314 12.42 1.31 13.74
CA ARG A 314 13.19 0.07 13.50
C ARG A 314 12.87 -1.09 14.47
N HIS A 315 11.96 -0.91 15.44
CA HIS A 315 11.96 -1.74 16.66
C HIS A 315 10.62 -2.40 17.05
N GLY A 316 9.58 -2.26 16.25
CA GLY A 316 8.36 -3.05 16.47
C GLY A 316 7.39 -2.97 15.32
N ALA A 317 6.97 -4.11 14.80
CA ALA A 317 5.77 -4.24 13.98
C ALA A 317 4.66 -4.83 14.86
N TRP A 318 3.51 -4.20 14.86
CA TRP A 318 2.28 -4.77 15.39
C TRP A 318 1.54 -5.35 14.21
N VAL A 319 1.45 -6.66 14.15
CA VAL A 319 0.53 -7.32 13.24
C VAL A 319 -0.61 -7.80 14.11
N PHE A 320 -1.74 -7.08 14.07
CA PHE A 320 -2.97 -7.66 14.58
C PHE A 320 -3.60 -8.45 13.46
N GLY A 321 -3.68 -9.77 13.60
CA GLY A 321 -4.51 -10.63 12.76
C GLY A 321 -5.76 -11.01 13.53
N GLY A 322 -6.86 -10.29 13.27
CA GLY A 322 -8.18 -10.76 13.65
C GLY A 322 -8.51 -11.95 12.78
N PRO A 323 -8.82 -13.10 13.37
CA PRO A 323 -8.90 -14.29 12.56
C PRO A 323 -10.09 -14.13 11.60
N ARG A 324 -10.15 -14.71 10.38
CA ARG A 324 -11.48 -14.68 9.72
C ARG A 324 -12.48 -15.28 10.71
N LYS A 325 -12.13 -16.47 11.25
CA LYS A 325 -12.25 -16.84 12.69
C LYS A 325 -11.16 -17.78 13.26
N THR A 326 -10.20 -18.27 12.46
CA THR A 326 -8.87 -18.58 13.00
C THR A 326 -7.77 -18.29 11.97
N LEU A 327 -6.60 -17.87 12.41
CA LEU A 327 -5.30 -17.99 11.71
C LEU A 327 -4.94 -19.45 11.34
N MET A 328 -5.91 -20.36 11.11
CA MET A 328 -5.75 -21.82 11.23
C MET A 328 -4.65 -22.44 10.37
N ARG A 329 -4.00 -21.72 9.43
CA ARG A 329 -2.87 -22.27 8.68
C ARG A 329 -1.69 -21.34 8.38
N ILE A 330 -1.66 -20.10 8.85
CA ILE A 330 -0.47 -19.26 8.58
C ILE A 330 0.61 -19.56 9.64
N ARG A 331 1.49 -20.54 9.35
CA ARG A 331 2.84 -20.56 9.90
C ARG A 331 3.64 -19.48 9.18
N LEU A 332 3.70 -18.28 9.76
CA LEU A 332 4.79 -17.35 9.48
C LEU A 332 6.04 -17.94 10.14
N TYR A 333 6.98 -18.40 9.30
CA TYR A 333 8.34 -18.72 9.71
C TYR A 333 9.15 -17.43 9.88
#